data_AF-A0A968J6R7-F1
#
_entry.id   AF-A0A968J6R7-F1
#
_cell.length_a   1.000
_cell.length_b   1.000
_cell.length_c   1.000
_cell.angle_alpha   90.00
_cell.angle_beta   90.00
_cell.angle_gamma   90.00
#
_symmetry.space_group_name_H-M   'P 1'
#
loop_
_entity.id
_entity.type
_entity.pdbx_description
1 polymer ?
#
loop_
_entity_poly.entity_id
_entity_poly.type
_entity_poly.pdbx_seq_one_letter_code
_entity_poly.pdbx_strand_id
1 'polypeptide(L)'
;MNSVRTVSTTKAVFQTAYPRPIASVYRRVVEELLVELHLVTVQSTFVYDPFFALGFVTIYDALMEAYQSESQREAIFAGLCRALQLKPEVLRQNASTLLIW
;
A
#
# COMPACT_ATOMS: atom_id res chain seq x y z
N MET A 1 3.21 26.50 -5.59
CA MET A 1 2.08 25.81 -4.95
C MET A 1 2.20 24.33 -5.28
N ASN A 2 2.55 23.46 -4.33
CA ASN A 2 2.51 22.02 -4.57
C ASN A 2 1.06 21.57 -4.46
N SER A 3 0.47 21.21 -5.60
CA SER A 3 -0.90 20.67 -5.64
C SER A 3 -0.96 19.38 -4.84
N VAL A 4 -1.93 19.25 -3.94
CA VAL A 4 -2.20 17.99 -3.23
C VAL A 4 -2.51 16.93 -4.28
N ARG A 5 -1.80 15.80 -4.20
CA ARG A 5 -1.99 14.70 -5.15
C ARG A 5 -3.43 14.20 -5.06
N THR A 6 -4.04 13.89 -6.20
CA THR A 6 -5.41 13.35 -6.23
C THR A 6 -5.41 11.83 -6.15
N VAL A 7 -6.53 11.27 -5.69
CA VAL A 7 -6.80 9.81 -5.72
C VAL A 7 -6.59 9.27 -7.13
N SER A 8 -7.07 9.97 -8.17
CA SER A 8 -6.92 9.56 -9.57
C SER A 8 -5.46 9.44 -9.99
N THR A 9 -4.61 10.38 -9.58
CA THR A 9 -3.16 10.31 -9.82
C THR A 9 -2.50 9.15 -9.07
N THR A 10 -2.95 8.83 -7.86
CA THR A 10 -2.48 7.67 -7.11
C THR A 10 -2.89 6.35 -7.78
N LYS A 11 -4.15 6.22 -8.21
CA LYS A 11 -4.63 5.06 -8.98
C LYS A 11 -3.88 4.85 -10.30
N ALA A 12 -3.62 5.93 -11.05
CA ALA A 12 -2.85 5.84 -12.29
C ALA A 12 -1.44 5.29 -12.07
N VAL A 13 -0.73 5.78 -11.04
CA VAL A 13 0.62 5.28 -10.73
C VAL A 13 0.59 3.83 -10.25
N PHE A 14 -0.44 3.42 -9.49
CA PHE A 14 -0.61 2.01 -9.13
C PHE A 14 -0.73 1.11 -10.37
N GLN A 15 -1.57 1.50 -11.34
CA GLN A 15 -1.75 0.74 -12.59
C GLN A 15 -0.46 0.68 -13.43
N THR A 16 0.35 1.75 -13.44
CA THR A 16 1.67 1.72 -14.08
C THR A 16 2.65 0.80 -13.33
N ALA A 17 2.63 0.83 -12.00
CA ALA A 17 3.51 0.01 -11.17
C ALA A 17 3.15 -1.48 -11.18
N TYR A 18 1.86 -1.80 -11.34
CA TYR A 18 1.33 -3.16 -11.45
C TYR A 18 0.33 -3.25 -12.61
N PRO A 19 0.81 -3.49 -13.85
CA PRO A 19 -0.05 -3.53 -15.04
C PRO A 19 -0.79 -4.86 -15.23
N ARG A 20 -0.56 -5.85 -14.35
CA ARG A 20 -1.13 -7.19 -14.47
C ARG A 20 -2.56 -7.21 -13.90
N PRO A 21 -3.45 -8.09 -14.39
CA PRO A 21 -4.76 -8.26 -13.78
C PRO A 21 -4.66 -8.77 -12.34
N ILE A 22 -5.36 -8.10 -11.42
CA ILE A 22 -5.62 -8.62 -10.07
C ILE A 22 -6.86 -9.52 -10.14
N ALA A 23 -6.81 -10.67 -9.45
CA ALA A 23 -7.96 -11.55 -9.26
C ALA A 23 -9.17 -10.78 -8.72
N SER A 24 -10.35 -11.00 -9.31
CA SER A 24 -11.55 -10.17 -9.07
C SER A 24 -11.96 -10.09 -7.60
N VAL A 25 -11.80 -11.19 -6.85
CA VAL A 25 -12.09 -11.27 -5.40
C VAL A 25 -11.25 -10.27 -4.59
N TYR A 26 -10.02 -9.99 -5.02
CA TYR A 26 -9.09 -9.09 -4.32
C TYR A 26 -9.08 -7.67 -4.87
N ARG A 27 -9.54 -7.47 -6.12
CA ARG A 27 -9.47 -6.17 -6.79
C ARG A 27 -10.13 -5.06 -5.96
N ARG A 28 -11.34 -5.30 -5.47
CA ARG A 28 -12.07 -4.32 -4.67
C ARG A 28 -11.30 -3.93 -3.41
N VAL A 29 -10.77 -4.93 -2.70
CA VAL A 29 -10.01 -4.75 -1.46
C VAL A 29 -8.74 -3.92 -1.70
N VAL A 30 -7.99 -4.22 -2.75
CA VAL A 30 -6.78 -3.48 -3.11
C VAL A 30 -7.09 -2.03 -3.49
N GLU A 31 -8.19 -1.80 -4.23
CA GLU A 31 -8.62 -0.46 -4.63
C GLU A 31 -9.11 0.38 -3.44
N GLU A 32 -9.89 -0.20 -2.52
CA GLU A 32 -10.35 0.48 -1.30
C GLU A 32 -9.15 0.82 -0.40
N LEU A 33 -8.25 -0.13 -0.16
CA LEU A 33 -7.02 0.09 0.61
C LEU A 33 -6.15 1.22 0.02
N LEU A 34 -5.99 1.26 -1.31
CA LEU A 34 -5.24 2.33 -1.98
C LEU A 34 -5.87 3.71 -1.76
N VAL A 35 -7.20 3.80 -1.80
CA VAL A 35 -7.93 5.07 -1.60
C VAL A 35 -7.84 5.52 -0.14
N GLU A 36 -8.06 4.62 0.81
CA GLU A 36 -7.98 4.94 2.24
C GLU A 36 -6.57 5.42 2.62
N LEU A 37 -5.54 4.67 2.23
CA LEU A 37 -4.15 5.06 2.48
C LEU A 37 -3.77 6.35 1.75
N HIS A 38 -4.34 6.62 0.57
CA HIS A 38 -4.14 7.91 -0.10
C HIS A 38 -4.67 9.05 0.76
N LEU A 39 -5.92 8.96 1.23
CA LEU A 39 -6.55 10.00 2.04
C LEU A 39 -5.78 10.25 3.34
N VAL A 40 -5.26 9.19 3.97
CA VAL A 40 -4.38 9.29 5.14
C VAL A 40 -3.07 9.99 4.80
N THR A 41 -2.37 9.53 3.76
CA THR A 41 -1.00 10.01 3.45
C THR A 41 -0.94 11.45 2.94
N VAL A 42 -2.02 11.98 2.38
CA VAL A 42 -2.08 13.38 1.92
C VAL A 42 -2.64 14.34 2.98
N GLN A 43 -3.12 13.83 4.11
CA GLN A 43 -3.63 14.68 5.19
C GLN A 43 -2.49 15.52 5.78
N SER A 44 -2.73 16.82 6.00
CA SER A 44 -1.69 17.75 6.48
C SER A 44 -1.11 17.41 7.85
N THR A 45 -1.85 16.67 8.67
CA THR A 45 -1.45 16.23 10.01
C THR A 45 -0.85 14.83 10.02
N PHE A 46 -0.81 14.14 8.87
CA PHE A 46 -0.23 12.80 8.81
C PHE A 46 1.28 12.87 8.97
N VAL A 47 1.79 12.05 9.90
CA VAL A 47 3.21 11.84 10.12
C VAL A 47 3.44 10.33 10.04
N TYR A 48 4.32 9.92 9.13
CA TYR A 48 4.72 8.52 9.06
C TYR A 48 5.44 8.10 10.34
N ASP A 49 5.06 6.94 10.88
CA ASP A 49 5.74 6.31 12.00
C ASP A 49 5.79 4.77 11.81
N PRO A 50 6.56 4.04 12.64
CA PRO A 50 6.62 2.59 12.57
C PRO A 50 5.28 1.88 12.85
N PHE A 51 4.36 2.47 13.62
CA PHE A 51 3.05 1.87 13.88
C PHE A 51 2.16 1.90 12.63
N PHE A 52 2.19 2.99 11.85
CA PHE A 52 1.58 3.06 10.53
C PHE A 52 2.16 1.97 9.62
N ALA A 53 3.49 1.79 9.63
CA ALA A 53 4.13 0.76 8.84
C ALA A 53 3.65 -0.65 9.21
N LEU A 54 3.61 -0.95 10.52
CA LEU A 54 3.10 -2.20 11.06
C LEU A 54 1.63 -2.42 10.67
N GLY A 55 0.76 -1.43 10.92
CA GLY A 55 -0.66 -1.52 10.59
C GLY A 55 -0.91 -1.76 9.10
N PHE A 56 -0.22 -1.02 8.22
CA PHE A 56 -0.35 -1.21 6.78
C PHE A 56 0.12 -2.61 6.36
N VAL A 57 1.31 -3.04 6.80
CA VAL A 57 1.82 -4.39 6.51
C VAL A 57 0.86 -5.48 6.99
N THR A 58 0.40 -5.40 8.25
CA THR A 58 -0.50 -6.39 8.84
C THR A 58 -1.84 -6.47 8.12
N ILE A 59 -2.47 -5.32 7.83
CA ILE A 59 -3.76 -5.30 7.12
C ILE A 59 -3.60 -5.86 5.72
N TYR A 60 -2.55 -5.46 5.00
CA TYR A 60 -2.28 -5.97 3.66
C TYR A 60 -2.09 -7.49 3.64
N ASP A 61 -1.23 -8.01 4.53
CA ASP A 61 -0.93 -9.44 4.57
C ASP A 61 -2.16 -10.27 4.94
N ALA A 62 -2.97 -9.81 5.89
CA ALA A 62 -4.21 -10.48 6.27
C ALA A 62 -5.23 -10.49 5.13
N LEU A 63 -5.40 -9.37 4.42
CA LEU A 63 -6.32 -9.27 3.29
C LEU A 63 -5.89 -10.11 2.08
N MET A 64 -4.59 -10.40 1.97
CA MET A 64 -3.99 -11.09 0.81
C MET A 64 -3.46 -12.49 1.14
N GLU A 65 -3.78 -13.02 2.33
CA GLU A 65 -3.23 -14.29 2.84
C GLU A 65 -3.48 -15.46 1.86
N ALA A 66 -4.70 -15.57 1.33
CA ALA A 66 -5.10 -16.62 0.41
C ALA A 66 -4.79 -16.29 -1.08
N TYR A 67 -4.02 -15.24 -1.37
CA TYR A 67 -3.66 -14.90 -2.75
C TYR A 67 -2.70 -15.94 -3.32
N GLN A 68 -3.12 -16.65 -4.37
CA GLN A 68 -2.46 -17.87 -4.86
C GLN A 68 -0.98 -17.69 -5.26
N SER A 69 -0.61 -16.52 -5.78
CA SER A 69 0.74 -16.25 -6.25
C SER A 69 1.45 -15.28 -5.31
N GLU A 70 2.40 -15.78 -4.53
CA GLU A 70 3.22 -14.97 -3.62
C GLU A 70 3.97 -13.85 -4.36
N SER A 71 4.54 -14.15 -5.53
CA SER A 71 5.26 -13.13 -6.32
C SER A 71 4.35 -12.01 -6.81
N GLN A 72 3.10 -12.31 -7.16
CA GLN A 72 2.11 -11.28 -7.49
C GLN A 72 1.65 -10.53 -6.24
N ARG A 73 1.47 -11.24 -5.11
CA ARG A 73 1.13 -10.62 -3.83
C ARG A 73 2.18 -9.58 -3.44
N GLU A 74 3.47 -9.90 -3.50
CA GLU A 74 4.52 -8.92 -3.19
C GLU A 74 4.60 -7.79 -4.24
N ALA A 75 4.33 -8.10 -5.52
CA ALA A 75 4.29 -7.07 -6.56
C ALA A 75 3.12 -6.08 -6.40
N ILE A 76 1.95 -6.54 -5.94
CA ILE A 76 0.81 -5.67 -5.61
C ILE A 76 1.17 -4.77 -4.42
N PHE A 77 1.78 -5.32 -3.36
CA PHE A 77 2.24 -4.55 -2.21
C PHE A 77 3.21 -3.44 -2.61
N ALA A 78 4.22 -3.79 -3.42
CA ALA A 78 5.18 -2.84 -3.95
C ALA A 78 4.52 -1.77 -4.83
N GLY A 79 3.51 -2.15 -5.62
CA GLY A 79 2.68 -1.24 -6.40
C GLY A 79 1.94 -0.22 -5.52
N LEU A 80 1.28 -0.69 -4.46
CA LEU A 80 0.58 0.16 -3.49
C LEU A 80 1.55 1.15 -2.84
N CYS A 81 2.68 0.66 -2.33
CA CYS A 81 3.70 1.50 -1.70
C CYS A 81 4.18 2.61 -2.65
N ARG A 82 4.57 2.26 -3.88
CA ARG A 82 5.03 3.24 -4.88
C ARG A 82 3.95 4.26 -5.23
N ALA A 83 2.70 3.82 -5.36
CA ALA A 83 1.56 4.71 -5.64
C ALA A 83 1.35 5.74 -4.53
N LEU A 84 1.65 5.37 -3.29
CA LEU A 84 1.57 6.21 -2.09
C LEU A 84 2.89 6.97 -1.78
N GLN A 85 3.88 6.92 -2.67
CA GLN A 85 5.22 7.51 -2.46
C GLN A 85 5.99 6.92 -1.26
N LEU A 86 5.68 5.67 -0.93
CA LEU A 86 6.33 4.88 0.11
C LEU A 86 7.29 3.85 -0.50
N LYS A 87 8.23 3.39 0.31
CA LYS A 87 9.20 2.35 -0.05
C LYS A 87 8.81 1.02 0.60
N PRO A 88 8.50 -0.04 -0.17
CA PRO A 88 8.01 -1.29 0.39
C PRO A 88 9.02 -1.94 1.35
N GLU A 89 10.31 -1.87 1.02
CA GLU A 89 11.39 -2.39 1.85
C GLU A 89 11.48 -1.69 3.22
N VAL A 90 11.32 -0.36 3.24
CA VAL A 90 11.33 0.43 4.49
C VAL A 90 10.09 0.11 5.32
N LEU A 91 8.94 -0.06 4.68
CA LEU A 91 7.69 -0.36 5.37
C LEU A 91 7.73 -1.73 6.05
N ARG A 92 8.18 -2.77 5.32
CA ARG A 92 8.38 -4.11 5.87
C ARG A 92 9.42 -4.11 6.99
N GLN A 93 10.53 -3.39 6.81
CA GLN A 93 11.56 -3.28 7.84
C GLN A 93 11.04 -2.65 9.13
N ASN A 94 10.38 -1.49 9.04
CA ASN A 94 9.86 -0.78 10.21
C ASN A 94 8.77 -1.58 10.93
N ALA A 95 7.91 -2.28 10.18
CA ALA A 95 6.92 -3.20 10.75
C ALA A 95 7.60 -4.32 11.54
N SER A 96 8.61 -4.98 10.95
CA SER A 96 9.33 -6.08 11.61
C SER A 96 10.10 -5.62 12.85
N THR A 97 10.71 -4.42 12.84
CA THR A 97 11.44 -3.89 13.99
C THR A 97 10.56 -3.72 15.22
N LEU A 98 9.29 -3.34 15.06
CA LEU A 98 8.36 -3.21 16.20
C LEU A 98 7.98 -4.55 16.82
N LEU A 99 7.99 -5.65 16.07
CA LEU A 99 7.60 -6.97 16.56
C LEU A 99 8.72 -7.69 17.35
N ILE A 100 9.92 -7.12 17.40
CA ILE A 100 11.09 -7.68 18.10
C ILE A 100 11.15 -7.20 19.58
N TRP A 101 10.27 -6.27 19.98
CA TRP A 101 10.14 -5.76 21.35
C TRP A 101 9.17 -6.60 22.19
#